data_AF-A0A7S2L981-F1
#
_entry.id   AF-A0A7S2L981-F1
#
_cell.length_a   1.000
_cell.length_b   1.000
_cell.length_c   1.000
_cell.angle_alpha   90.00
_cell.angle_beta   90.00
_cell.angle_gamma   90.00
#
_symmetry.space_group_name_H-M   'P 1'
#
loop_
_entity.id
_entity.type
_entity.pdbx_description
1 polymer ?
#
loop_
_entity_poly.entity_id
_entity_poly.type
_entity_poly.pdbx_seq_one_letter_code
_entity_poly.pdbx_strand_id
1 'polypeptide(L)'
;VGAAAGRRSPPPMSPQSRPVSAGVTSRAPRGKSPRRVLEEELQPQPLSPVPASLATPLERQVAEALGIPTTGRGAVVQRLPVEVEGCRQGGRCCWRWLARAAVEHIAGSVPPGSLPQLVTGLRSELNLLRAGRASAQEAAGRASAAEAALASLQESHAAAEKELGELRAVQREIGRLQAEVQCLQVAAGRQAAVEDGIRAEAMRLRSEVGLVELRAVEAERRASAAETSLVERNASEEAMRKMIDDLQKELQRRDNDAAKSRLPSPTTIPGRRTRGRRR
;
A
#
# COMPACT_ATOMS: atom_id res chain seq x y z
N VAL A 1 6.14 -23.64 -26.53
CA VAL A 1 5.17 -24.05 -27.58
C VAL A 1 4.14 -22.94 -27.69
N GLY A 2 4.43 -21.92 -28.51
CA GLY A 2 3.66 -20.68 -28.60
C GLY A 2 2.91 -20.60 -29.92
N ALA A 3 1.59 -20.49 -29.86
CA ALA A 3 0.70 -20.43 -31.01
C ALA A 3 0.85 -19.12 -31.77
N ALA A 4 1.20 -19.21 -33.05
CA ALA A 4 1.23 -18.10 -33.98
C ALA A 4 -0.19 -17.82 -34.50
N ALA A 5 -0.77 -16.69 -34.08
CA ALA A 5 -2.04 -16.19 -34.60
C ALA A 5 -1.81 -15.43 -35.92
N GLY A 6 -2.27 -16.03 -37.01
CA GLY A 6 -2.21 -15.46 -38.36
C GLY A 6 -3.07 -14.21 -38.51
N ARG A 7 -2.48 -13.14 -39.05
CA ARG A 7 -3.19 -11.96 -39.53
C ARG A 7 -3.52 -12.16 -41.02
N ARG A 8 -4.80 -12.27 -41.34
CA ARG A 8 -5.32 -12.27 -42.71
C ARG A 8 -5.50 -10.82 -43.15
N SER A 9 -4.81 -10.43 -44.22
CA SER A 9 -5.00 -9.15 -44.91
C SER A 9 -6.31 -9.16 -45.71
N PRO A 10 -7.10 -8.06 -45.72
CA PRO A 10 -8.26 -7.94 -46.58
C PRO A 10 -7.86 -7.57 -48.03
N PRO A 11 -8.65 -7.96 -49.04
CA PRO A 11 -8.35 -7.69 -50.45
C PRO A 11 -8.64 -6.23 -50.85
N PRO A 12 -7.96 -5.69 -51.89
CA PRO A 12 -8.20 -4.36 -52.40
C PRO A 12 -9.50 -4.30 -53.22
N MET A 13 -10.36 -3.32 -52.92
CA MET A 13 -11.55 -3.03 -53.70
C MET A 13 -11.19 -2.24 -54.97
N SER A 14 -11.52 -2.81 -56.12
CA SER A 14 -11.42 -2.16 -57.43
C SER A 14 -12.42 -1.00 -57.57
N PRO A 15 -12.06 0.12 -58.23
CA PRO A 15 -12.99 1.21 -58.48
C PRO A 15 -13.94 0.86 -59.64
N GLN A 16 -15.24 0.86 -59.35
CA GLN A 16 -16.30 0.75 -60.35
C GLN A 16 -16.44 2.07 -61.13
N SER A 17 -15.98 2.03 -62.38
CA SER A 17 -16.20 3.07 -63.39
C SER A 17 -17.69 3.20 -63.71
N ARG A 18 -18.26 4.39 -63.54
CA ARG A 18 -19.63 4.72 -63.98
C ARG A 18 -19.66 5.02 -65.49
N PRO A 19 -20.72 4.63 -66.21
CA PRO A 19 -20.90 4.97 -67.62
C PRO A 19 -21.31 6.44 -67.79
N VAL A 20 -20.65 7.11 -68.75
CA VAL A 20 -20.99 8.44 -69.25
C VAL A 20 -22.02 8.28 -70.36
N SER A 21 -23.26 8.68 -70.13
CA SER A 21 -24.31 8.77 -71.16
C SER A 21 -25.21 9.97 -70.90
N ALA A 22 -25.09 10.98 -71.77
CA ALA A 22 -26.12 11.94 -72.23
C ALA A 22 -25.37 13.01 -73.05
N GLY A 23 -25.37 13.02 -74.38
CA GLY A 23 -26.56 13.03 -75.22
C GLY A 23 -27.14 14.45 -75.32
N VAL A 24 -26.32 15.45 -75.63
CA VAL A 24 -26.77 16.83 -75.92
C VAL A 24 -27.11 16.92 -77.40
N THR A 25 -28.39 16.85 -77.72
CA THR A 25 -28.91 17.28 -79.03
C THR A 25 -29.14 18.78 -78.97
N SER A 26 -28.23 19.55 -79.60
CA SER A 26 -28.44 20.97 -79.89
C SER A 26 -29.57 21.11 -80.90
N ARG A 27 -30.75 21.57 -80.45
CA ARG A 27 -31.81 22.07 -81.33
C ARG A 27 -31.57 23.55 -81.61
N ALA A 28 -31.50 23.90 -82.88
CA ALA A 28 -31.51 25.27 -83.39
C ALA A 28 -32.80 26.01 -82.97
N PRO A 29 -32.74 27.33 -82.72
CA PRO A 29 -33.90 28.11 -82.34
C PRO A 29 -34.81 28.32 -83.56
N ARG A 30 -36.07 27.87 -83.45
CA ARG A 30 -37.13 28.31 -84.37
C ARG A 30 -37.41 29.79 -84.10
N GLY A 31 -37.46 30.59 -85.17
CA GLY A 31 -37.61 32.04 -85.15
C GLY A 31 -38.75 32.50 -84.22
N LYS A 32 -38.40 33.40 -83.30
CA LYS A 32 -39.36 34.15 -82.48
C LYS A 32 -39.98 35.24 -83.37
N SER A 33 -41.32 35.32 -83.37
CA SER A 33 -42.04 36.44 -83.97
C SER A 33 -41.70 37.75 -83.23
N PRO A 34 -41.64 38.90 -83.93
CA PRO A 34 -41.20 40.19 -83.34
C PRO A 34 -42.07 40.67 -82.17
N ARG A 35 -43.31 40.15 -82.05
CA ARG A 35 -44.21 40.44 -80.91
C ARG A 35 -43.80 39.76 -79.60
N ARG A 36 -43.19 38.57 -79.67
CA ARG A 36 -42.74 37.85 -78.46
C ARG A 36 -41.45 38.40 -77.86
N VAL A 37 -40.61 39.04 -78.67
CA VAL A 37 -39.34 39.62 -78.21
C VAL A 37 -39.59 40.84 -77.31
N LEU A 38 -40.58 41.67 -77.65
CA LEU A 38 -40.98 42.84 -76.84
C LEU A 38 -41.68 42.47 -75.52
N GLU A 39 -42.50 41.41 -75.50
CA GLU A 39 -43.09 40.91 -74.25
C GLU A 39 -42.05 40.24 -73.33
N GLU A 40 -40.98 39.67 -73.89
CA GLU A 40 -39.89 39.04 -73.15
C GLU A 40 -38.94 40.10 -72.52
N GLU A 41 -38.80 41.28 -73.12
CA GLU A 41 -38.04 42.42 -72.56
C GLU A 41 -38.77 43.14 -71.40
N LEU A 42 -40.09 43.03 -71.32
CA LEU A 42 -40.90 43.58 -70.21
C LEU A 42 -41.11 42.59 -69.06
N GLN A 43 -40.65 41.34 -69.19
CA GLN A 43 -40.78 40.37 -68.11
C GLN A 43 -39.78 40.66 -66.98
N PRO A 44 -40.23 40.66 -65.72
CA PRO A 44 -39.35 40.86 -64.59
C PRO A 44 -38.25 39.79 -64.61
N GLN A 45 -37.01 40.22 -64.37
CA GLN A 45 -35.85 39.35 -64.41
C GLN A 45 -36.07 38.13 -63.50
N PRO A 46 -35.68 36.92 -63.92
CA PRO A 46 -35.83 35.72 -63.08
C PRO A 46 -35.20 35.95 -61.70
N LEU A 47 -35.90 35.54 -60.64
CA LEU A 47 -35.53 35.75 -59.24
C LEU A 47 -35.52 37.22 -58.80
N SER A 48 -36.33 38.06 -59.44
CA SER A 48 -36.64 39.39 -58.92
C SER A 48 -37.63 39.30 -57.75
N PRO A 49 -37.50 40.20 -56.76
CA PRO A 49 -38.41 40.27 -55.63
C PRO A 49 -39.82 40.67 -56.08
N VAL A 50 -40.83 39.87 -55.71
CA VAL A 50 -42.24 40.12 -55.99
C VAL A 50 -43.06 39.99 -54.70
N PRO A 51 -44.04 40.88 -54.44
CA PRO A 51 -44.93 40.74 -53.30
C PRO A 51 -45.64 39.38 -53.31
N ALA A 52 -45.70 38.70 -52.16
CA ALA A 52 -46.32 37.38 -52.03
C ALA A 52 -47.79 37.35 -52.50
N SER A 53 -48.50 38.48 -52.41
CA SER A 53 -49.88 38.63 -52.92
C SER A 53 -49.98 38.47 -54.43
N LEU A 54 -48.93 38.81 -55.18
CA LEU A 54 -48.85 38.73 -56.64
C LEU A 54 -48.10 37.48 -57.12
N ALA A 55 -47.56 36.70 -56.20
CA ALA A 55 -46.80 35.50 -56.49
C ALA A 55 -47.69 34.32 -56.86
N THR A 56 -47.18 33.47 -57.75
CA THR A 56 -47.85 32.23 -58.14
C THR A 56 -47.79 31.19 -57.02
N PRO A 57 -48.71 30.20 -56.98
CA PRO A 57 -48.69 29.16 -55.95
C PRO A 57 -47.35 28.43 -55.87
N LEU A 58 -46.67 28.23 -57.00
CA LEU A 58 -45.36 27.58 -57.06
C LEU A 58 -44.26 28.46 -56.46
N GLU A 59 -44.28 29.76 -56.73
CA GLU A 59 -43.34 30.73 -56.13
C GLU A 59 -43.49 30.77 -54.60
N ARG A 60 -44.72 30.69 -54.09
CA ARG A 60 -44.99 30.59 -52.64
C ARG A 60 -44.47 29.29 -52.04
N GLN A 61 -44.67 28.16 -52.71
CA GLN A 61 -44.12 26.87 -52.27
C GLN A 61 -42.59 26.86 -52.27
N VAL A 62 -41.95 27.48 -53.27
CA VAL A 62 -40.49 27.67 -53.32
C VAL A 62 -40.02 28.54 -52.16
N ALA A 63 -40.69 29.66 -51.89
CA ALA A 63 -40.38 30.52 -50.75
C ALA A 63 -40.52 29.78 -49.41
N GLU A 64 -41.61 29.03 -49.23
CA GLU A 64 -41.84 28.21 -48.04
C GLU A 64 -40.76 27.12 -47.85
N ALA A 65 -40.36 26.45 -48.93
CA ALA A 65 -39.28 25.46 -48.91
C ALA A 65 -37.92 26.08 -48.54
N LEU A 66 -37.73 27.37 -48.80
CA LEU A 66 -36.54 28.14 -48.38
C LEU A 66 -36.68 28.75 -46.98
N GLY A 67 -37.82 28.57 -46.31
CA GLY A 67 -38.11 29.17 -45.01
C GLY A 67 -38.40 30.67 -45.06
N ILE A 68 -38.68 31.22 -46.24
CA ILE A 68 -39.03 32.63 -46.41
C ILE A 68 -40.52 32.79 -46.05
N PRO A 69 -40.87 33.67 -45.09
CA PRO A 69 -42.26 33.85 -44.67
C PRO A 69 -43.12 34.37 -45.83
N THR A 70 -44.15 33.62 -46.20
CA THR A 70 -45.09 33.97 -47.27
C THR A 70 -46.31 34.75 -46.77
N THR A 71 -46.52 34.77 -45.44
CA THR A 71 -47.61 35.47 -44.77
C THR A 71 -47.08 36.68 -44.01
N GLY A 72 -47.65 37.86 -44.26
CA GLY A 72 -47.23 39.11 -43.62
C GLY A 72 -47.33 40.32 -44.56
N ARG A 73 -47.52 41.51 -43.98
CA ARG A 73 -47.55 42.76 -44.75
C ARG A 73 -46.14 43.06 -45.26
N GLY A 74 -45.94 42.96 -46.58
CA GLY A 74 -44.62 43.14 -47.20
C GLY A 74 -43.80 41.85 -47.38
N ALA A 75 -44.41 40.66 -47.28
CA ALA A 75 -43.74 39.42 -47.67
C ALA A 75 -43.34 39.47 -49.16
N VAL A 76 -42.07 39.18 -49.44
CA VAL A 76 -41.48 39.20 -50.78
C VAL A 76 -40.97 37.81 -51.11
N VAL A 77 -41.31 37.32 -52.29
CA VAL A 77 -40.84 36.03 -52.82
C VAL A 77 -40.13 36.25 -54.14
N GLN A 78 -39.28 35.29 -54.55
CA GLN A 78 -38.52 35.40 -55.78
C GLN A 78 -39.35 34.91 -56.97
N ARG A 79 -39.41 35.73 -58.03
CA ARG A 79 -40.10 35.38 -59.28
C ARG A 79 -39.47 34.15 -59.92
N LEU A 80 -40.26 33.14 -60.25
CA LEU A 80 -39.79 32.03 -61.07
C LEU A 80 -39.98 32.37 -62.55
N PRO A 81 -39.07 31.97 -63.45
CA PRO A 81 -39.30 32.14 -64.87
C PRO A 81 -40.49 31.31 -65.34
N VAL A 82 -41.23 31.84 -66.30
CA VAL A 82 -42.47 31.27 -66.85
C VAL A 82 -42.27 29.82 -67.36
N GLU A 83 -41.04 29.49 -67.78
CA GLU A 83 -40.63 28.17 -68.23
C GLU A 83 -40.75 27.08 -67.15
N VAL A 84 -40.72 27.46 -65.86
CA VAL A 84 -40.78 26.54 -64.73
C VAL A 84 -42.17 25.91 -64.60
N GLU A 85 -43.22 26.69 -64.87
CA GLU A 85 -44.62 26.24 -64.79
C GLU A 85 -44.99 25.29 -65.95
N GLY A 86 -44.39 25.50 -67.14
CA GLY A 86 -44.65 24.70 -68.34
C GLY A 86 -43.71 23.50 -68.57
N CYS A 87 -42.86 23.20 -67.60
CA CYS A 87 -41.73 22.31 -67.79
C CYS A 87 -42.13 20.83 -67.89
N ARG A 88 -41.94 20.24 -69.08
CA ARG A 88 -42.23 18.82 -69.37
C ARG A 88 -41.24 17.82 -68.77
N GLN A 89 -40.15 18.29 -68.14
CA GLN A 89 -39.08 17.43 -67.60
C GLN A 89 -39.32 16.98 -66.13
N GLY A 90 -40.58 16.88 -65.70
CA GLY A 90 -40.94 16.30 -64.40
C GLY A 90 -40.32 17.02 -63.19
N GLY A 91 -40.30 18.35 -63.19
CA GLY A 91 -39.86 19.15 -62.03
C GLY A 91 -38.35 19.44 -61.94
N ARG A 92 -37.51 18.92 -62.84
CA ARG A 92 -36.05 19.19 -62.83
C ARG A 92 -35.69 20.69 -62.94
N CYS A 93 -36.45 21.42 -63.76
CA CYS A 93 -36.42 22.87 -63.88
C CYS A 93 -36.77 23.58 -62.56
N CYS A 94 -37.78 23.10 -61.81
CA CYS A 94 -38.18 23.66 -60.52
C CYS A 94 -37.07 23.50 -59.49
N TRP A 95 -36.46 22.31 -59.38
CA TRP A 95 -35.30 22.08 -58.52
C TRP A 95 -34.10 22.95 -58.88
N ARG A 96 -33.85 23.20 -60.18
CA ARG A 96 -32.76 24.10 -60.61
C ARG A 96 -32.97 25.53 -60.13
N TRP A 97 -34.19 26.03 -60.26
CA TRP A 97 -34.53 27.40 -59.85
C TRP A 97 -34.66 27.54 -58.34
N LEU A 98 -35.18 26.53 -57.64
CA LEU A 98 -35.15 26.44 -56.18
C LEU A 98 -33.70 26.45 -55.66
N ALA A 99 -32.81 25.66 -56.25
CA ALA A 99 -31.40 25.64 -55.88
C ALA A 99 -30.71 27.00 -56.14
N ARG A 100 -31.04 27.67 -57.25
CA ARG A 100 -30.51 29.00 -57.54
C ARG A 100 -31.05 30.06 -56.57
N ALA A 101 -32.36 30.04 -56.30
CA ALA A 101 -33.01 30.91 -55.32
C ALA A 101 -32.43 30.71 -53.91
N ALA A 102 -32.14 29.47 -53.52
CA ALA A 102 -31.48 29.16 -52.26
C ALA A 102 -30.09 29.81 -52.18
N VAL A 103 -29.30 29.71 -53.25
CA VAL A 103 -27.95 30.29 -53.29
C VAL A 103 -28.01 31.82 -53.28
N GLU A 104 -28.90 32.44 -54.03
CA GLU A 104 -29.10 33.91 -54.01
C GLU A 104 -29.67 34.40 -52.67
N HIS A 105 -30.45 33.58 -51.97
CA HIS A 105 -30.93 33.91 -50.63
C HIS A 105 -29.80 33.88 -49.59
N ILE A 106 -28.91 32.88 -49.68
CA ILE A 106 -27.79 32.71 -48.72
C ILE A 106 -26.64 33.69 -49.01
N ALA A 107 -26.30 33.90 -50.28
CA ALA A 107 -25.13 34.69 -50.69
C ALA A 107 -25.48 36.13 -51.12
N GLY A 108 -26.76 36.49 -51.16
CA GLY A 108 -27.23 37.74 -51.76
C GLY A 108 -27.30 37.68 -53.29
N SER A 109 -27.45 38.84 -53.93
CA SER A 109 -27.58 38.92 -55.40
C SER A 109 -26.35 38.34 -56.10
N VAL A 110 -26.55 37.28 -56.89
CA VAL A 110 -25.48 36.60 -57.62
C VAL A 110 -25.46 37.08 -59.07
N PRO A 111 -24.35 37.66 -59.56
CA PRO A 111 -24.27 38.10 -60.93
C PRO A 111 -24.42 36.93 -61.90
N PRO A 112 -25.07 37.14 -63.06
CA PRO A 112 -25.32 36.08 -64.04
C PRO A 112 -24.01 35.42 -64.48
N GLY A 113 -23.96 34.09 -64.44
CA GLY A 113 -22.78 33.28 -64.81
C GLY A 113 -21.82 32.94 -63.66
N SER A 114 -21.94 33.57 -62.49
CA SER A 114 -21.04 33.34 -61.34
C SER A 114 -21.48 32.24 -60.37
N LEU A 115 -22.72 31.75 -60.49
CA LEU A 115 -23.29 30.69 -59.63
C LEU A 115 -22.38 29.45 -59.50
N PRO A 116 -21.76 28.91 -60.57
CA PRO A 116 -20.87 27.75 -60.45
C PRO A 116 -19.63 28.04 -59.59
N GLN A 117 -19.09 29.26 -59.66
CA GLN A 117 -17.93 29.68 -58.88
C GLN A 117 -18.30 29.79 -57.39
N LEU A 118 -19.45 30.40 -57.09
CA LEU A 118 -19.96 30.52 -55.72
C LEU A 118 -20.25 29.16 -55.09
N VAL A 119 -20.92 28.25 -55.81
CA VAL A 119 -21.17 26.87 -55.33
C VAL A 119 -19.85 26.12 -55.10
N THR A 120 -18.85 26.36 -55.93
CA THR A 120 -17.51 25.78 -55.75
C THR A 120 -16.83 26.35 -54.49
N GLY A 121 -16.93 27.66 -54.25
CA GLY A 121 -16.47 28.32 -53.03
C GLY A 121 -17.13 27.74 -51.77
N LEU A 122 -18.46 27.70 -51.72
CA LEU A 122 -19.22 27.12 -50.60
C LEU A 122 -18.87 25.66 -50.35
N ARG A 123 -18.65 24.87 -51.41
CA ARG A 123 -18.17 23.48 -51.26
C ARG A 123 -16.78 23.42 -50.64
N SER A 124 -15.85 24.28 -51.05
CA SER A 124 -14.52 24.33 -50.47
C SER A 124 -14.55 24.76 -48.99
N GLU A 125 -15.37 25.75 -48.64
CA GLU A 125 -15.54 26.20 -47.25
C GLU A 125 -16.16 25.10 -46.38
N LEU A 126 -17.22 24.43 -46.84
CA LEU A 126 -17.80 23.30 -46.12
C LEU A 126 -16.79 22.17 -45.92
N ASN A 127 -15.96 21.90 -46.91
CA ASN A 127 -14.91 20.89 -46.79
C ASN A 127 -13.83 21.32 -45.77
N LEU A 128 -13.44 22.59 -45.77
CA LEU A 128 -12.51 23.14 -44.76
C LEU A 128 -13.09 23.07 -43.35
N LEU A 129 -14.36 23.45 -43.17
CA LEU A 129 -15.03 23.37 -41.87
C LEU A 129 -15.17 21.93 -41.38
N ARG A 130 -15.47 20.99 -42.27
CA ARG A 130 -15.51 19.55 -41.93
C ARG A 130 -14.14 19.03 -41.53
N ALA A 131 -13.09 19.38 -42.27
CA ALA A 131 -11.72 19.02 -41.94
C ALA A 131 -11.28 19.63 -40.59
N GLY A 132 -11.60 20.90 -40.36
CA GLY A 132 -11.33 21.59 -39.10
C GLY A 132 -12.06 20.94 -37.92
N ARG A 133 -13.34 20.57 -38.09
CA ARG A 133 -14.10 19.85 -37.05
C ARG A 133 -13.52 18.47 -36.75
N ALA A 134 -13.12 17.72 -37.79
CA ALA A 134 -12.47 16.43 -37.60
C ALA A 134 -11.16 16.56 -36.82
N SER A 135 -10.32 17.53 -37.19
CA SER A 135 -9.05 17.81 -36.50
C SER A 135 -9.27 18.25 -35.05
N ALA A 136 -10.26 19.12 -34.79
CA ALA A 136 -10.61 19.54 -33.44
C ALA A 136 -11.12 18.37 -32.58
N GLN A 137 -11.91 17.47 -33.17
CA GLN A 137 -12.41 16.28 -32.48
C GLN A 137 -11.29 15.29 -32.14
N GLU A 138 -10.32 15.10 -33.04
CA GLU A 138 -9.12 14.32 -32.75
C GLU A 138 -8.26 14.96 -31.65
N ALA A 139 -8.07 16.28 -31.70
CA ALA A 139 -7.32 17.00 -30.68
C ALA A 139 -8.00 16.90 -29.30
N ALA A 140 -9.33 17.03 -29.24
CA ALA A 140 -10.11 16.83 -28.02
C ALA A 140 -10.00 15.39 -27.51
N GLY A 141 -10.03 14.40 -28.40
CA GLY A 141 -9.81 12.99 -28.04
C GLY A 141 -8.41 12.75 -27.45
N ARG A 142 -7.37 13.34 -28.05
CA ARG A 142 -6.00 13.28 -27.51
C ARG A 142 -5.87 13.98 -26.16
N ALA A 143 -6.49 15.15 -25.99
CA ALA A 143 -6.48 15.88 -24.72
C ALA A 143 -7.16 15.06 -23.60
N SER A 144 -8.34 14.51 -23.86
CA SER A 144 -9.05 13.65 -22.90
C SER A 144 -8.25 12.39 -22.55
N ALA A 145 -7.58 11.76 -23.52
CA ALA A 145 -6.71 10.61 -23.26
C ALA A 145 -5.48 10.99 -22.41
N ALA A 146 -4.89 12.16 -22.65
CA ALA A 146 -3.77 12.66 -21.87
C ALA A 146 -4.17 13.02 -20.43
N GLU A 147 -5.35 13.61 -20.23
CA GLU A 147 -5.91 13.89 -18.91
C GLU A 147 -6.16 12.60 -18.12
N ALA A 148 -6.74 11.58 -18.76
CA ALA A 148 -6.94 10.28 -18.14
C ALA A 148 -5.61 9.60 -17.77
N ALA A 149 -4.60 9.69 -18.64
CA ALA A 149 -3.27 9.17 -18.35
C ALA A 149 -2.59 9.92 -17.19
N LEU A 150 -2.75 11.24 -17.11
CA LEU A 150 -2.23 12.06 -16.02
C LEU A 150 -2.90 11.68 -14.68
N ALA A 151 -4.22 11.51 -14.67
CA ALA A 151 -4.95 11.08 -13.48
C ALA A 151 -4.46 9.71 -12.98
N SER A 152 -4.31 8.74 -13.89
CA SER A 152 -3.77 7.41 -13.56
C SER A 152 -2.33 7.48 -13.04
N LEU A 153 -1.49 8.36 -13.60
CA LEU A 153 -0.13 8.57 -13.11
C LEU A 153 -0.14 9.17 -11.70
N GLN A 154 -1.00 10.15 -11.43
CA GLN A 154 -1.16 10.76 -10.11
C GLN A 154 -1.63 9.75 -9.05
N GLU A 155 -2.57 8.87 -9.39
CA GLU A 155 -3.01 7.79 -8.51
C GLU A 155 -1.87 6.81 -8.20
N SER A 156 -1.11 6.40 -9.23
CA SER A 156 0.04 5.49 -9.02
C SER A 156 1.14 6.14 -8.18
N HIS A 157 1.39 7.44 -8.36
CA HIS A 157 2.34 8.19 -7.55
C HIS A 157 1.89 8.26 -6.08
N ALA A 158 0.62 8.58 -5.81
CA ALA A 158 0.09 8.61 -4.46
C ALA A 158 0.15 7.23 -3.77
N ALA A 159 -0.10 6.16 -4.51
CA ALA A 159 0.06 4.79 -4.02
C ALA A 159 1.53 4.48 -3.67
N ALA A 160 2.47 4.82 -4.54
CA ALA A 160 3.90 4.63 -4.31
C ALA A 160 4.43 5.44 -3.12
N GLU A 161 3.95 6.67 -2.92
CA GLU A 161 4.31 7.48 -1.74
C GLU A 161 3.84 6.84 -0.43
N LYS A 162 2.63 6.25 -0.44
CA LYS A 162 2.11 5.51 0.72
C LYS A 162 2.96 4.28 1.02
N GLU A 163 3.27 3.46 0.02
CA GLU A 163 4.14 2.28 0.18
C GLU A 163 5.53 2.67 0.71
N LEU A 164 6.11 3.75 0.20
CA LEU A 164 7.38 4.28 0.68
C LEU A 164 7.30 4.78 2.13
N GLY A 165 6.17 5.35 2.54
CA GLY A 165 5.86 5.66 3.94
C GLY A 165 5.82 4.42 4.83
N GLU A 166 5.16 3.36 4.39
CA GLU A 166 5.08 2.07 5.09
C GLU A 166 6.47 1.42 5.23
N LEU A 167 7.27 1.40 4.15
CA LEU A 167 8.64 0.87 4.18
C LEU A 167 9.54 1.65 5.15
N ARG A 168 9.42 2.97 5.21
CA ARG A 168 10.14 3.80 6.20
C ARG A 168 9.68 3.52 7.63
N ALA A 169 8.41 3.21 7.85
CA ALA A 169 7.92 2.79 9.17
C ALA A 169 8.53 1.45 9.59
N VAL A 170 8.54 0.46 8.69
CA VAL A 170 9.18 -0.85 8.92
C VAL A 170 10.68 -0.68 9.18
N GLN A 171 11.38 0.17 8.43
CA GLN A 171 12.80 0.43 8.66
C GLN A 171 13.09 1.00 10.06
N ARG A 172 12.24 1.91 10.54
CA ARG A 172 12.36 2.44 11.91
C ARG A 172 12.13 1.35 12.96
N GLU A 173 11.17 0.47 12.74
CA GLU A 173 10.88 -0.64 13.64
C GLU A 173 12.01 -1.67 13.69
N ILE A 174 12.62 -1.98 12.54
CA ILE A 174 13.84 -2.81 12.48
C ILE A 174 14.96 -2.16 13.31
N GLY A 175 15.17 -0.84 13.17
CA GLY A 175 16.15 -0.12 13.98
C GLY A 175 15.87 -0.20 15.49
N ARG A 176 14.61 -0.08 15.89
CA ARG A 176 14.17 -0.24 17.29
C ARG A 176 14.48 -1.65 17.82
N LEU A 177 14.10 -2.68 17.07
CA LEU A 177 14.33 -4.08 17.43
C LEU A 177 15.82 -4.42 17.49
N GLN A 178 16.64 -3.88 16.58
CA GLN A 178 18.10 -4.06 16.63
C GLN A 178 18.71 -3.45 17.90
N ALA A 179 18.26 -2.26 18.31
CA ALA A 179 18.69 -1.65 19.56
C ALA A 179 18.26 -2.50 20.78
N GLU A 180 17.03 -3.02 20.76
CA GLU A 180 16.51 -3.91 21.83
C GLU A 180 17.34 -5.21 21.93
N VAL A 181 17.67 -5.83 20.80
CA VAL A 181 18.55 -7.01 20.75
C VAL A 181 19.93 -6.70 21.34
N GLN A 182 20.53 -5.55 20.99
CA GLN A 182 21.81 -5.15 21.55
C GLN A 182 21.74 -4.93 23.08
N CYS A 183 20.68 -4.29 23.58
CA CYS A 183 20.45 -4.12 25.01
C CYS A 183 20.32 -5.48 25.72
N LEU A 184 19.56 -6.41 25.14
CA LEU A 184 19.38 -7.76 25.69
C LEU A 184 20.68 -8.56 25.68
N GLN A 185 21.51 -8.44 24.65
CA GLN A 185 22.83 -9.08 24.60
C GLN A 185 23.76 -8.58 25.71
N VAL A 186 23.77 -7.26 25.95
CA VAL A 186 24.53 -6.67 27.06
C VAL A 186 24.01 -7.16 28.41
N ALA A 187 22.68 -7.20 28.60
CA ALA A 187 22.08 -7.70 29.84
C ALA A 187 22.39 -9.18 30.08
N ALA A 188 22.28 -10.02 29.04
CA ALA A 188 22.62 -11.43 29.09
C ALA A 188 24.10 -11.65 29.43
N GLY A 189 25.01 -10.85 28.84
CA GLY A 189 26.43 -10.90 29.19
C GLY A 189 26.71 -10.54 30.65
N ARG A 190 26.01 -9.53 31.19
CA ARG A 190 26.11 -9.18 32.63
C ARG A 190 25.60 -10.32 33.51
N GLN A 191 24.48 -10.93 33.16
CA GLN A 191 23.92 -12.04 33.91
C GLN A 191 24.86 -13.25 33.90
N ALA A 192 25.44 -13.60 32.75
CA ALA A 192 26.41 -14.69 32.65
C ALA A 192 27.62 -14.44 33.56
N ALA A 193 28.15 -13.21 33.60
CA ALA A 193 29.24 -12.85 34.50
C ALA A 193 28.87 -12.98 35.99
N VAL A 194 27.65 -12.62 36.36
CA VAL A 194 27.14 -12.82 37.72
C VAL A 194 27.01 -14.31 38.05
N GLU A 195 26.47 -15.11 37.14
CA GLU A 195 26.36 -16.56 37.32
C GLU A 195 27.72 -17.23 37.50
N ASP A 196 28.72 -16.83 36.70
CA ASP A 196 30.09 -17.35 36.84
C ASP A 196 30.73 -16.92 38.17
N GLY A 197 30.47 -15.68 38.62
CA GLY A 197 30.88 -15.22 39.94
C GLY A 197 30.27 -16.04 41.08
N ILE A 198 28.96 -16.31 41.01
CA ILE A 198 28.26 -17.16 41.99
C ILE A 198 28.82 -18.59 41.97
N ARG A 199 29.11 -19.15 40.78
CA ARG A 199 29.72 -20.49 40.66
C ARG A 199 31.09 -20.53 41.30
N ALA A 200 31.95 -19.54 41.03
CA ALA A 200 33.28 -19.45 41.62
C ALA A 200 33.22 -19.33 43.16
N GLU A 201 32.33 -18.47 43.66
CA GLU A 201 32.12 -18.29 45.10
C GLU A 201 31.59 -19.57 45.75
N ALA A 202 30.65 -20.28 45.11
CA ALA A 202 30.15 -21.55 45.59
C ALA A 202 31.24 -22.64 45.63
N MET A 203 32.20 -22.63 44.70
CA MET A 203 33.35 -23.53 44.75
C MET A 203 34.29 -23.16 45.91
N ARG A 204 34.55 -21.86 46.13
CA ARG A 204 35.36 -21.35 47.24
C ARG A 204 34.75 -21.74 48.60
N LEU A 205 33.45 -21.52 48.77
CA LEU A 205 32.77 -21.87 50.02
C LEU A 205 32.80 -23.38 50.27
N ARG A 206 32.65 -24.22 49.24
CA ARG A 206 32.77 -25.68 49.40
C ARG A 206 34.16 -26.12 49.84
N SER A 207 35.23 -25.51 49.32
CA SER A 207 36.58 -25.84 49.74
C SER A 207 36.87 -25.35 51.17
N GLU A 208 36.36 -24.19 51.55
CA GLU A 208 36.43 -23.67 52.92
C GLU A 208 35.69 -24.57 53.92
N VAL A 209 34.47 -25.02 53.58
CA VAL A 209 33.71 -25.98 54.39
C VAL A 209 34.49 -27.27 54.59
N GLY A 210 35.03 -27.86 53.52
CA GLY A 210 35.82 -29.10 53.63
C GLY A 210 37.07 -28.94 54.52
N LEU A 211 37.72 -27.77 54.51
CA LEU A 211 38.86 -27.48 55.36
C LEU A 211 38.45 -27.27 56.84
N VAL A 212 37.30 -26.65 57.08
CA VAL A 212 36.73 -26.52 58.44
C VAL A 212 36.34 -27.89 58.99
N GLU A 213 35.70 -28.74 58.19
CA GLU A 213 35.36 -30.12 58.57
C GLU A 213 36.62 -30.92 58.95
N LEU A 214 37.69 -30.82 58.16
CA LEU A 214 38.95 -31.50 58.45
C LEU A 214 39.59 -31.01 59.76
N ARG A 215 39.59 -29.69 60.00
CA ARG A 215 40.05 -29.11 61.26
C ARG A 215 39.22 -29.54 62.46
N ALA A 216 37.90 -29.69 62.29
CA ALA A 216 37.00 -30.17 63.33
C ALA A 216 37.34 -31.62 63.72
N VAL A 217 37.52 -32.51 62.73
CA VAL A 217 37.95 -33.90 62.95
C VAL A 217 39.31 -33.97 63.66
N GLU A 218 40.28 -33.13 63.27
CA GLU A 218 41.58 -33.06 63.94
C GLU A 218 41.49 -32.56 65.39
N ALA A 219 40.60 -31.60 65.66
CA ALA A 219 40.34 -31.09 66.99
C ALA A 219 39.67 -32.15 67.87
N GLU A 220 38.68 -32.87 67.36
CA GLU A 220 38.04 -34.00 68.04
C GLU A 220 39.07 -35.09 68.36
N ARG A 221 39.92 -35.46 67.41
CA ARG A 221 40.99 -36.46 67.64
C ARG A 221 41.94 -36.01 68.75
N ARG A 222 42.33 -34.73 68.78
CA ARG A 222 43.18 -34.17 69.85
C ARG A 222 42.47 -34.16 71.19
N ALA A 223 41.19 -33.83 71.22
CA ALA A 223 40.38 -33.87 72.43
C ALA A 223 40.29 -35.30 72.98
N SER A 224 39.95 -36.28 72.15
CA SER A 224 39.90 -37.70 72.57
C SER A 224 41.26 -38.21 73.06
N ALA A 225 42.37 -37.85 72.40
CA ALA A 225 43.70 -38.24 72.85
C ALA A 225 44.10 -37.58 74.19
N ALA A 226 43.68 -36.34 74.41
CA ALA A 226 43.89 -35.65 75.68
C ALA A 226 43.04 -36.30 76.80
N GLU A 227 41.79 -36.67 76.50
CA GLU A 227 40.91 -37.40 77.42
C GLU A 227 41.50 -38.75 77.82
N THR A 228 41.99 -39.55 76.87
CA THR A 228 42.65 -40.83 77.19
C THR A 228 43.90 -40.63 78.04
N SER A 229 44.73 -39.64 77.71
CA SER A 229 45.92 -39.31 78.50
C SER A 229 45.58 -38.85 79.93
N LEU A 230 44.49 -38.10 80.12
CA LEU A 230 44.00 -37.71 81.44
C LEU A 230 43.52 -38.93 82.24
N VAL A 231 42.79 -39.86 81.61
CA VAL A 231 42.36 -41.10 82.26
C VAL A 231 43.55 -41.95 82.70
N GLU A 232 44.56 -42.13 81.85
CA GLU A 232 45.79 -42.85 82.18
C GLU A 232 46.55 -42.18 83.34
N ARG A 233 46.68 -40.85 83.31
CA ARG A 233 47.30 -40.09 84.41
C ARG A 233 46.54 -40.28 85.71
N ASN A 234 45.21 -40.10 85.71
CA ASN A 234 44.39 -40.29 86.90
C ASN A 234 44.53 -41.72 87.46
N ALA A 235 44.53 -42.74 86.60
CA ALA A 235 44.76 -44.12 87.02
C ALA A 235 46.16 -44.32 87.64
N SER A 236 47.20 -43.71 87.04
CA SER A 236 48.55 -43.74 87.62
C SER A 236 48.65 -43.00 88.95
N GLU A 237 47.97 -41.85 89.08
CA GLU A 237 47.89 -41.10 90.33
C GLU A 237 47.19 -41.90 91.42
N GLU A 238 46.06 -42.55 91.10
CA GLU A 238 45.36 -43.44 92.02
C GLU A 238 46.24 -44.62 92.45
N ALA A 239 47.00 -45.22 91.53
CA ALA A 239 47.94 -46.29 91.86
C ALA A 239 49.06 -45.80 92.79
N MET A 240 49.63 -44.62 92.54
CA MET A 240 50.61 -43.99 93.42
C MET A 240 50.01 -43.66 94.79
N ARG A 241 48.79 -43.12 94.85
CA ARG A 241 48.08 -42.86 96.11
C ARG A 241 47.89 -44.13 96.93
N LYS A 242 47.45 -45.23 96.29
CA LYS A 242 47.35 -46.56 96.94
C LYS A 242 48.70 -47.04 97.47
N MET A 243 49.76 -46.91 96.68
CA MET A 243 51.12 -47.28 97.10
C MET A 243 51.59 -46.45 98.30
N ILE A 244 51.34 -45.14 98.31
CA ILE A 244 51.63 -44.26 99.45
C ILE A 244 50.84 -44.70 100.69
N ASP A 245 49.54 -44.95 100.54
CA ASP A 245 48.69 -45.43 101.64
C ASP A 245 49.19 -46.76 102.21
N ASP A 246 49.62 -47.68 101.35
CA ASP A 246 50.14 -48.98 101.76
C ASP A 246 51.51 -48.87 102.45
N LEU A 247 52.42 -48.04 101.93
CA LEU A 247 53.68 -47.71 102.60
C LEU A 247 53.45 -47.02 103.95
N GLN A 248 52.48 -46.11 104.05
CA GLN A 248 52.10 -45.48 105.32
C GLN A 248 51.56 -46.51 106.31
N LYS A 249 50.72 -47.45 105.87
CA LYS A 249 50.26 -48.57 106.71
C LYS A 249 51.41 -49.47 107.15
N GLU A 250 52.37 -49.76 106.28
CA GLU A 250 53.56 -50.53 106.63
C GLU A 250 54.45 -49.81 107.66
N LEU A 251 54.65 -48.50 107.48
CA LEU A 251 55.35 -47.67 108.46
C LEU A 251 54.59 -47.66 109.79
N GLN A 252 53.27 -47.47 109.78
CA GLN A 252 52.45 -47.59 110.99
C GLN A 252 52.53 -48.98 111.62
N ARG A 253 52.59 -50.06 110.84
CA ARG A 253 52.80 -51.42 111.37
C ARG A 253 54.16 -51.52 112.03
N ARG A 254 55.23 -51.05 111.39
CA ARG A 254 56.58 -51.01 111.96
C ARG A 254 56.64 -50.15 113.23
N ASP A 255 55.97 -49.00 113.27
CA ASP A 255 55.87 -48.15 114.45
C ASP A 255 55.06 -48.82 115.56
N ASN A 256 53.96 -49.51 115.23
CA ASN A 256 53.16 -50.29 116.17
C ASN A 256 53.92 -51.52 116.69
N ASP A 257 54.74 -52.18 115.86
CA ASP A 257 55.58 -53.30 116.24
C ASP A 257 56.81 -52.82 117.05
N ALA A 258 57.33 -51.63 116.75
CA ALA A 258 58.32 -50.92 117.56
C ALA A 258 57.72 -50.48 118.92
N ALA A 259 56.44 -50.10 118.95
CA ALA A 259 55.72 -49.80 120.19
C ALA A 259 55.42 -51.08 121.00
N LYS A 260 55.06 -52.19 120.33
CA LYS A 260 54.89 -53.51 120.98
C LYS A 260 56.20 -54.08 121.53
N SER A 261 57.33 -53.86 120.86
CA SER A 261 58.66 -54.21 121.38
C SER A 261 59.16 -53.25 122.47
N ARG A 262 58.45 -52.14 122.72
CA ARG A 262 58.68 -51.20 123.83
C ARG A 262 57.65 -51.28 124.96
N LEU A 263 56.72 -52.24 124.93
CA LEU A 263 55.78 -52.46 126.03
C LEU A 263 56.32 -53.48 127.04
N PRO A 264 56.46 -53.09 128.34
CA PRO A 264 56.80 -54.01 129.42
C PRO A 264 55.62 -54.94 129.74
N SER A 265 55.97 -56.15 130.15
CA SER A 265 55.10 -57.27 130.52
C SER A 265 53.89 -56.86 131.39
N PRO A 266 52.66 -57.33 131.10
CA PRO A 266 51.49 -57.01 131.92
C PRO A 266 51.53 -57.81 133.23
N THR A 267 51.75 -57.09 134.32
CA THR A 267 51.55 -57.57 135.70
C THR A 267 50.05 -57.66 135.99
N THR A 268 49.67 -58.84 136.44
CA THR A 268 48.42 -59.28 137.08
C THR A 268 47.83 -58.26 138.08
N ILE A 269 46.49 -58.13 138.15
CA ILE A 269 45.62 -58.19 139.37
C ILE A 269 44.23 -57.51 139.12
N PRO A 270 43.12 -57.99 139.75
CA PRO A 270 41.77 -58.02 139.17
C PRO A 270 40.78 -57.03 139.80
N GLY A 271 39.60 -56.86 139.19
CA GLY A 271 38.45 -56.29 139.91
C GLY A 271 37.21 -55.86 139.13
N ARG A 272 36.20 -56.73 139.12
CA ARG A 272 34.79 -56.42 139.49
C ARG A 272 33.87 -55.65 138.51
N ARG A 273 33.09 -56.46 137.76
CA ARG A 273 31.62 -56.44 137.53
C ARG A 273 30.82 -55.15 137.83
N THR A 274 30.05 -54.71 136.83
CA THR A 274 28.55 -54.57 136.82
C THR A 274 28.09 -54.40 135.36
N ARG A 275 27.38 -55.34 134.70
CA ARG A 275 25.95 -55.70 134.74
C ARG A 275 25.00 -54.67 134.10
N GLY A 276 24.43 -55.04 132.95
CA GLY A 276 23.14 -54.56 132.43
C GLY A 276 23.09 -54.44 130.90
N ARG A 277 22.04 -54.74 130.12
CA ARG A 277 20.88 -55.66 130.13
C ARG A 277 20.02 -55.24 128.92
N ARG A 278 19.54 -56.21 128.10
CA ARG A 278 18.52 -56.15 127.02
C ARG A 278 19.00 -55.49 125.71
N ARG A 279 18.67 -55.99 124.51
CA ARG A 279 17.75 -57.04 124.06
C ARG A 279 18.34 -57.68 122.80
#